data_AF-A0A2E7AWQ8-F1
#
_entry.id   AF-A0A2E7AWQ8-F1
#
_cell.length_a   1.000
_cell.length_b   1.000
_cell.length_c   1.000
_cell.angle_alpha   90.00
_cell.angle_beta   90.00
_cell.angle_gamma   90.00
#
_symmetry.space_group_name_H-M   'P 1'
#
loop_
_entity.id
_entity.type
_entity.pdbx_description
1 polymer ?
#
loop_
_entity_poly.entity_id
_entity_poly.type
_entity_poly.pdbx_seq_one_letter_code
_entity_poly.pdbx_strand_id
1 'polypeptide(L)'
;MQQSQAVVSLLLWGTTITLLVWPLINWRFTAECSAGPCFPNEFFGISSTYFALTVIFFTVMFAVLTIGFLYDQVFSLWTEYRNVDMERNPFATYALAPIWVMTIALQAEVLKRTSPDDEAMIQQADWCLKWCETYTEGEMFARAVQRWDEDLGQTPTFWFTSEEAMERARQTSFDDEN
;
A
#
# COMPACT_ATOMS: atom_id res chain seq x y z
N MET A 1 23.21 -12.16 -18.34
CA MET A 1 23.74 -12.62 -17.04
C MET A 1 22.65 -12.70 -15.96
N GLN A 2 21.74 -11.73 -15.84
CA GLN A 2 20.66 -11.76 -14.82
C GLN A 2 19.58 -12.82 -15.09
N GLN A 3 19.19 -13.02 -16.36
CA GLN A 3 18.22 -14.04 -16.76
C GLN A 3 18.72 -15.48 -16.57
N SER A 4 20.02 -15.72 -16.81
CA SER A 4 20.61 -17.06 -16.66
C SER A 4 20.67 -17.52 -15.20
N GLN A 5 20.84 -16.62 -14.23
CA GLN A 5 20.84 -16.99 -12.81
C GLN A 5 19.45 -17.41 -12.31
N ALA A 6 18.39 -16.75 -12.77
CA ALA A 6 17.02 -17.11 -12.43
C ALA A 6 16.65 -18.51 -12.95
N VAL A 7 17.02 -18.82 -14.19
CA VAL A 7 16.78 -20.13 -14.80
C VAL A 7 17.56 -21.23 -14.07
N VAL A 8 18.84 -21.00 -13.75
CA VAL A 8 19.66 -21.98 -13.02
C VAL A 8 19.11 -22.22 -11.61
N SER A 9 18.70 -21.17 -10.89
CA SER A 9 18.09 -21.28 -9.56
C SER A 9 16.77 -22.06 -9.62
N LEU A 10 15.91 -21.77 -10.60
CA LEU A 10 14.62 -22.45 -10.75
C LEU A 10 14.78 -23.94 -11.07
N LEU A 11 15.74 -24.31 -11.92
CA LEU A 11 16.06 -25.72 -12.18
C LEU A 11 16.61 -26.42 -10.94
N LEU A 12 17.50 -25.77 -10.19
CA LEU A 12 18.06 -26.31 -8.95
C LEU A 12 16.98 -26.55 -7.88
N TRP A 13 16.14 -25.54 -7.61
CA TRP A 13 15.09 -25.66 -6.60
C TRP A 13 13.96 -26.58 -7.05
N GLY A 14 13.58 -26.55 -8.33
CA GLY A 14 12.60 -27.48 -8.91
C GLY A 14 13.04 -28.93 -8.77
N THR A 15 14.31 -29.24 -9.09
CA THR A 15 14.85 -30.60 -8.92
C THR A 15 14.97 -31.00 -7.45
N THR A 16 15.43 -30.09 -6.58
CA THR A 16 15.53 -30.33 -5.13
C THR A 16 14.17 -30.66 -4.51
N ILE A 17 13.15 -29.85 -4.78
CA ILE A 17 11.77 -30.09 -4.29
C ILE A 17 11.24 -31.41 -4.84
N THR A 18 11.46 -31.70 -6.12
CA THR A 18 11.04 -32.96 -6.74
C THR A 18 11.63 -34.18 -6.03
N LEU A 19 12.94 -34.14 -5.75
CA LEU A 19 13.64 -35.23 -5.07
C LEU A 19 13.26 -35.37 -3.59
N LEU A 20 12.90 -34.28 -2.91
CA LEU A 20 12.40 -34.32 -1.54
C LEU A 20 10.95 -34.85 -1.45
N VAL A 21 10.13 -34.56 -2.46
CA VAL A 21 8.73 -35.02 -2.49
C VAL A 21 8.63 -36.50 -2.83
N TRP A 22 9.50 -37.02 -3.70
CA TRP A 22 9.49 -38.43 -4.13
C TRP A 22 9.41 -39.46 -2.99
N PRO A 23 10.27 -39.45 -1.95
CA PRO A 23 10.18 -40.43 -0.87
C PRO A 23 8.88 -40.34 -0.05
N LEU A 24 8.16 -39.21 -0.09
CA LEU A 24 6.87 -39.05 0.60
C LEU A 24 5.70 -39.71 -0.15
N ILE A 25 5.86 -39.97 -1.45
CA ILE A 25 4.78 -40.46 -2.33
C ILE A 25 5.11 -41.74 -3.08
N ASN A 26 6.34 -42.25 -2.97
CA ASN A 26 6.81 -43.45 -3.66
C ASN A 26 5.91 -44.68 -3.38
N TRP A 27 5.30 -44.76 -2.20
CA TRP A 27 4.38 -45.81 -1.78
C TRP A 27 3.12 -45.90 -2.65
N ARG A 28 2.76 -44.84 -3.39
CA ARG A 28 1.64 -44.87 -4.35
C ARG A 28 1.96 -45.61 -5.65
N PHE A 29 3.23 -45.90 -5.88
CA PHE A 29 3.77 -46.52 -7.09
C PHE A 29 4.34 -47.92 -6.79
N THR A 30 3.95 -48.54 -5.67
CA THR A 30 4.30 -49.92 -5.32
C THR A 30 3.11 -50.86 -5.46
N ALA A 31 3.38 -52.15 -5.71
CA ALA A 31 2.34 -53.18 -5.91
C ALA A 31 1.45 -53.42 -4.67
N GLU A 32 1.90 -52.98 -3.49
CA GLU A 32 1.25 -53.20 -2.19
C GLU A 32 0.39 -52.01 -1.73
N CYS A 33 0.12 -51.06 -2.64
CA CYS A 33 -0.69 -49.88 -2.35
C CYS A 33 -2.14 -50.29 -1.97
N SER A 34 -2.48 -50.11 -0.70
CA SER A 34 -3.75 -50.56 -0.08
C SER A 34 -4.67 -49.43 0.40
N ALA A 35 -4.26 -48.16 0.28
CA ALA A 35 -5.07 -47.00 0.68
C ALA A 35 -4.85 -45.78 -0.24
N GLY A 36 -5.87 -45.40 -1.02
CA GLY A 36 -5.89 -44.18 -1.85
C GLY A 36 -5.71 -44.42 -3.37
N PRO A 37 -5.47 -43.37 -4.17
CA PRO A 37 -5.21 -43.51 -5.60
C PRO A 37 -3.83 -44.18 -5.81
N CYS A 38 -3.85 -45.41 -6.28
CA CYS A 38 -2.66 -46.22 -6.59
C CYS A 38 -2.34 -46.16 -8.08
N PHE A 39 -1.07 -46.08 -8.43
CA PHE A 39 -0.60 -46.05 -9.81
C PHE A 39 0.11 -47.35 -10.17
N PRO A 40 0.03 -47.80 -11.44
CA PRO A 40 0.76 -48.99 -11.87
C PRO A 40 2.27 -48.78 -11.75
N ASN A 41 3.01 -49.84 -11.39
CA ASN A 41 4.48 -49.82 -11.26
C ASN A 41 5.18 -49.55 -12.59
N GLU A 42 4.55 -49.93 -13.70
CA GLU A 42 5.03 -49.73 -15.05
C GLU A 42 3.97 -49.02 -15.87
N PHE A 43 4.41 -48.01 -16.61
CA PHE A 43 3.58 -47.31 -17.58
C PHE A 43 4.34 -47.29 -18.89
N PHE A 44 3.76 -47.89 -19.95
CA PHE A 44 4.37 -47.91 -21.28
C PHE A 44 5.77 -48.56 -21.35
N GLY A 45 6.04 -49.57 -20.50
CA GLY A 45 7.33 -50.28 -20.45
C GLY A 45 8.46 -49.49 -19.75
N ILE A 46 8.14 -48.34 -19.16
CA ILE A 46 9.05 -47.52 -18.35
C ILE A 46 8.58 -47.58 -16.90
N SER A 47 9.52 -47.57 -15.95
CA SER A 47 9.19 -47.48 -14.52
C SER A 47 8.40 -46.19 -14.26
N SER A 48 7.25 -46.33 -13.59
CA SER A 48 6.34 -45.25 -13.24
C SER A 48 7.01 -44.14 -12.41
N THR A 49 8.13 -44.46 -11.76
CA THR A 49 9.03 -43.53 -11.06
C THR A 49 9.48 -42.37 -11.93
N TYR A 50 9.95 -42.63 -13.16
CA TYR A 50 10.45 -41.56 -14.03
C TYR A 50 9.33 -40.62 -14.45
N PHE A 51 8.17 -41.18 -14.76
CA PHE A 51 6.99 -40.40 -15.12
C PHE A 51 6.52 -39.52 -13.95
N ALA A 52 6.46 -40.09 -12.74
CA ALA A 52 6.08 -39.35 -11.55
C ALA A 52 7.05 -38.20 -11.24
N LEU A 53 8.36 -38.43 -11.30
CA LEU A 53 9.38 -37.39 -11.11
C LEU A 53 9.22 -36.26 -12.13
N THR A 54 8.99 -36.59 -13.40
CA THR A 54 8.74 -35.59 -14.45
C THR A 54 7.48 -34.77 -14.17
N VAL A 55 6.37 -35.41 -13.80
CA VAL A 55 5.10 -34.71 -13.50
C VAL A 55 5.24 -33.77 -12.32
N ILE A 56 5.90 -34.20 -11.24
CA ILE A 56 6.13 -33.37 -10.04
C ILE A 56 6.98 -32.15 -10.42
N PHE A 57 8.06 -32.37 -11.16
CA PHE A 57 8.94 -31.28 -11.60
C PHE A 57 8.19 -30.22 -12.42
N PHE A 58 7.41 -30.64 -13.41
CA PHE A 58 6.61 -29.73 -14.23
C PHE A 58 5.52 -29.03 -13.42
N THR A 59 4.90 -29.71 -12.46
CA THR A 59 3.87 -29.13 -11.57
C THR A 59 4.46 -28.03 -10.70
N VAL A 60 5.61 -28.29 -10.06
CA VAL A 60 6.32 -27.30 -9.25
C VAL A 60 6.75 -26.11 -10.10
N MET A 61 7.32 -26.37 -11.28
CA MET A 61 7.71 -25.32 -12.21
C MET A 61 6.52 -24.44 -12.62
N PHE A 62 5.39 -25.05 -13.00
CA PHE A 62 4.19 -24.32 -13.39
C PHE A 62 3.60 -23.50 -12.23
N ALA A 63 3.58 -24.06 -11.02
CA ALA A 63 3.12 -23.35 -9.83
C ALA A 63 3.97 -22.10 -9.54
N VAL A 64 5.30 -22.23 -9.58
CA VAL A 64 6.22 -21.10 -9.36
C VAL A 64 6.03 -20.03 -10.44
N LEU A 65 5.93 -20.42 -11.71
CA LEU A 65 5.70 -19.48 -12.81
C LEU A 65 4.34 -18.77 -12.70
N THR A 66 3.30 -19.50 -12.30
CA THR A 66 1.95 -18.94 -12.11
C THR A 66 1.94 -17.94 -10.97
N ILE A 67 2.57 -18.26 -9.83
CA ILE A 67 2.69 -17.34 -8.70
C ILE A 67 3.49 -16.10 -9.11
N GLY A 68 4.61 -16.28 -9.82
CA GLY A 68 5.42 -15.17 -10.32
C GLY A 68 4.64 -14.27 -11.28
N PHE A 69 3.87 -14.85 -12.20
CA PHE A 69 3.03 -14.11 -13.14
C PHE A 69 1.91 -13.34 -12.44
N LEU A 70 1.18 -13.99 -11.52
CA LEU A 70 0.13 -13.34 -10.73
C LEU A 70 0.71 -12.23 -9.86
N TYR A 71 1.88 -12.45 -9.26
CA TYR A 71 2.58 -11.45 -8.47
C TYR A 71 2.89 -10.23 -9.34
N ASP A 72 3.50 -10.43 -10.50
CA ASP A 72 3.87 -9.32 -11.39
C ASP A 72 2.64 -8.50 -11.82
N GLN A 73 1.57 -9.17 -12.24
CA GLN A 73 0.35 -8.49 -12.71
C GLN A 73 -0.41 -7.80 -11.58
N VAL A 74 -0.62 -8.47 -10.45
CA VAL A 74 -1.42 -7.93 -9.33
C VAL A 74 -0.66 -6.82 -8.61
N PHE A 75 0.62 -7.01 -8.32
CA PHE A 75 1.41 -5.99 -7.62
C PHE A 75 1.75 -4.79 -8.52
N SER A 76 1.94 -4.98 -9.83
CA SER A 76 2.07 -3.85 -10.77
C SER A 76 0.80 -3.01 -10.79
N LEU A 77 -0.37 -3.66 -10.94
CA LEU A 77 -1.64 -2.95 -10.97
C LEU A 77 -1.96 -2.28 -9.64
N TRP A 78 -1.62 -2.91 -8.52
CA TRP A 78 -1.72 -2.29 -7.20
C TRP A 78 -0.83 -1.04 -7.09
N THR A 79 0.39 -1.11 -7.60
CA THR A 79 1.32 0.03 -7.60
C THR A 79 0.79 1.17 -8.46
N GLU A 80 0.30 0.88 -9.65
CA GLU A 80 -0.33 1.87 -10.53
C GLU A 80 -1.57 2.50 -9.88
N TYR A 81 -2.42 1.68 -9.25
CA TYR A 81 -3.57 2.17 -8.50
C TYR A 81 -3.15 3.12 -7.38
N ARG A 82 -2.10 2.79 -6.60
CA ARG A 82 -1.57 3.66 -5.54
C ARG A 82 -1.00 4.97 -6.10
N ASN A 83 -0.36 4.94 -7.27
CA ASN A 83 0.13 6.15 -7.93
C ASN A 83 -1.02 7.04 -8.38
N VAL A 84 -2.05 6.48 -9.01
CA VAL A 84 -3.25 7.23 -9.41
C VAL A 84 -3.98 7.81 -8.20
N ASP A 85 -4.11 7.05 -7.11
CA ASP A 85 -4.68 7.52 -5.84
C ASP A 85 -3.92 8.73 -5.30
N MET A 86 -2.59 8.68 -5.30
CA MET A 86 -1.75 9.79 -4.84
C MET A 86 -1.80 11.00 -5.77
N GLU A 87 -1.74 10.79 -7.09
CA GLU A 87 -1.79 11.88 -8.09
C GLU A 87 -3.15 12.59 -8.08
N ARG A 88 -4.23 11.84 -7.87
CA ARG A 88 -5.58 12.40 -7.78
C ARG A 88 -5.94 12.92 -6.40
N ASN A 89 -5.12 12.64 -5.38
CA ASN A 89 -5.36 13.18 -4.04
C ASN A 89 -5.13 14.70 -4.07
N PRO A 90 -6.20 15.51 -3.95
CA PRO A 90 -6.07 16.96 -4.01
C PRO A 90 -5.19 17.48 -2.87
N PHE A 91 -5.20 16.82 -1.70
CA PHE A 91 -4.41 17.22 -0.52
C PHE A 91 -2.92 16.89 -0.62
N ALA A 92 -2.52 16.11 -1.64
CA ALA A 92 -1.11 15.86 -1.95
C ALA A 92 -0.56 16.84 -2.99
N THR A 93 -1.42 17.48 -3.77
CA THR A 93 -1.03 18.26 -4.96
C THR A 93 -1.37 19.74 -4.87
N TYR A 94 -2.61 20.11 -4.52
CA TYR A 94 -3.09 21.50 -4.64
C TYR A 94 -3.88 22.01 -3.44
N ALA A 95 -4.44 21.13 -2.60
CA ALA A 95 -5.18 21.48 -1.40
C ALA A 95 -4.35 21.25 -0.14
N LEU A 96 -4.57 22.05 0.90
CA LEU A 96 -3.80 21.96 2.14
C LEU A 96 -4.53 21.08 3.17
N ALA A 97 -3.90 19.99 3.60
CA ALA A 97 -4.48 19.15 4.66
C ALA A 97 -4.41 19.87 6.03
N PRO A 98 -5.36 19.64 6.94
CA PRO A 98 -5.46 20.38 8.22
C PRO A 98 -4.17 20.38 9.05
N ILE A 99 -3.45 19.25 9.12
CA ILE A 99 -2.17 19.14 9.86
C ILE A 99 -1.09 20.05 9.24
N TRP A 100 -1.06 20.15 7.91
CA TRP A 100 -0.14 21.04 7.20
C TRP A 100 -0.55 22.51 7.38
N VAL A 101 -1.86 22.84 7.39
CA VAL A 101 -2.35 24.19 7.73
C VAL A 101 -1.78 24.63 9.08
N MET A 102 -1.94 23.79 10.11
CA MET A 102 -1.45 24.10 11.46
C MET A 102 0.07 24.34 11.49
N THR A 103 0.82 23.49 10.79
CA THR A 103 2.29 23.56 10.77
C THR A 103 2.78 24.81 10.05
N ILE A 104 2.22 25.13 8.88
CA ILE A 104 2.61 26.29 8.09
C ILE A 104 2.22 27.58 8.81
N ALA A 105 1.02 27.65 9.40
CA ALA A 105 0.59 28.83 10.15
C ALA A 105 1.51 29.11 11.36
N LEU A 106 1.89 28.07 12.11
CA LEU A 106 2.86 28.20 13.20
C LEU A 106 4.23 28.69 12.69
N GLN A 107 4.74 28.13 11.60
CA GLN A 107 6.03 28.50 11.03
C GLN A 107 6.03 29.93 10.49
N ALA A 108 4.97 30.34 9.79
CA ALA A 108 4.82 31.70 9.27
C ALA A 108 4.81 32.73 10.42
N GLU A 109 4.07 32.44 11.49
CA GLU A 109 4.03 33.32 12.67
C GLU A 109 5.38 33.39 13.39
N VAL A 110 6.10 32.27 13.50
CA VAL A 110 7.46 32.25 14.06
C VAL A 110 8.39 33.11 13.20
N LEU A 111 8.38 32.94 11.88
CA LEU A 111 9.22 33.71 10.96
C LEU A 111 8.98 35.22 11.07
N LYS A 112 7.70 35.61 11.14
CA LYS A 112 7.29 37.01 11.33
C LYS A 112 7.84 37.60 12.63
N ARG A 113 7.84 36.82 13.71
CA ARG A 113 8.37 37.25 15.02
C ARG A 113 9.89 37.28 15.09
N THR A 114 10.57 36.38 14.40
CA THR A 114 12.04 36.29 14.43
C THR A 114 12.73 37.28 13.50
N SER A 115 12.04 37.76 12.47
CA SER A 115 12.58 38.68 11.47
C SER A 115 11.78 39.99 11.37
N PRO A 116 11.68 40.78 12.46
CA PRO A 116 10.87 41.99 12.49
C PRO A 116 11.40 43.11 11.57
N ASP A 117 12.70 43.07 11.24
CA ASP A 117 13.36 44.09 10.43
C ASP A 117 13.36 43.78 8.91
N ASP A 118 12.84 42.61 8.52
CA ASP A 118 12.75 42.18 7.11
C ASP A 118 11.30 42.29 6.61
N GLU A 119 10.99 43.42 6.00
CA GLU A 119 9.65 43.71 5.46
C GLU A 119 9.22 42.70 4.38
N ALA A 120 10.17 42.16 3.59
CA ALA A 120 9.84 41.18 2.56
C ALA A 120 9.47 39.82 3.17
N MET A 121 10.17 39.40 4.23
CA MET A 121 9.83 38.19 4.99
C MET A 121 8.45 38.31 5.65
N ILE A 122 8.15 39.47 6.25
CA ILE A 122 6.85 39.73 6.87
C ILE A 122 5.72 39.63 5.84
N GLN A 123 5.88 40.24 4.66
CA GLN A 123 4.89 40.15 3.58
C GLN A 123 4.64 38.70 3.12
N GLN A 124 5.70 37.89 3.01
CA GLN A 124 5.58 36.48 2.65
C GLN A 124 4.86 35.67 3.75
N ALA A 125 5.21 35.90 5.02
CA ALA A 125 4.57 35.25 6.15
C ALA A 125 3.07 35.61 6.23
N ASP A 126 2.71 36.88 6.02
CA ASP A 126 1.32 37.34 6.01
C ASP A 126 0.52 36.73 4.85
N TRP A 127 1.13 36.57 3.68
CA TRP A 127 0.51 35.86 2.57
C TRP A 127 0.24 34.38 2.91
N CYS A 128 1.21 33.70 3.52
CA CYS A 128 1.05 32.30 3.97
C CYS A 128 -0.06 32.17 5.04
N LEU A 129 -0.16 33.11 5.97
CA LEU A 129 -1.22 33.11 6.98
C LEU A 129 -2.61 33.30 6.35
N LYS A 130 -2.75 34.24 5.40
CA LYS A 130 -4.02 34.42 4.65
C LYS A 130 -4.39 33.19 3.83
N TRP A 131 -3.39 32.52 3.25
CA TRP A 131 -3.59 31.26 2.56
C TRP A 131 -4.10 30.18 3.53
N CYS A 132 -3.49 30.03 4.70
CA CYS A 132 -3.94 29.11 5.74
C CYS A 132 -5.37 29.40 6.20
N GLU A 133 -5.70 30.67 6.45
CA GLU A 133 -7.05 31.13 6.82
C GLU A 133 -8.10 30.67 5.80
N THR A 134 -7.83 30.87 4.50
CA THR A 134 -8.75 30.47 3.42
C THR A 134 -9.01 28.96 3.43
N TYR A 135 -7.98 28.15 3.72
CA TYR A 135 -8.11 26.69 3.79
C TYR A 135 -8.83 26.19 5.05
N THR A 136 -8.91 27.01 6.11
CA THR A 136 -9.73 26.67 7.30
C THR A 136 -11.22 26.67 7.02
N GLU A 137 -11.68 27.31 5.94
CA GLU A 137 -13.08 27.27 5.51
C GLU A 137 -13.43 26.00 4.72
N GLY A 138 -12.44 25.18 4.39
CA GLY A 138 -12.63 23.95 3.62
C GLY A 138 -13.23 22.81 4.44
N GLU A 139 -13.94 21.91 3.75
CA GLU A 139 -14.59 20.73 4.33
C GLU A 139 -13.63 19.85 5.15
N MET A 140 -12.40 19.61 4.68
CA MET A 140 -11.46 18.77 5.44
C MET A 140 -11.03 19.38 6.78
N PHE A 141 -10.95 20.71 6.84
CA PHE A 141 -10.65 21.39 8.10
C PHE A 141 -11.85 21.28 9.04
N ALA A 142 -13.07 21.42 8.52
CA ALA A 142 -14.29 21.18 9.29
C ALA A 142 -14.37 19.76 9.86
N ARG A 143 -14.09 18.73 9.04
CA ARG A 143 -14.01 17.32 9.50
C ARG A 143 -12.96 17.16 10.60
N ALA A 144 -11.79 17.78 10.46
CA ALA A 144 -10.73 17.71 11.47
C ALA A 144 -11.14 18.41 12.78
N VAL A 145 -11.74 19.59 12.72
CA VAL A 145 -12.24 20.32 13.90
C VAL A 145 -13.29 19.51 14.65
N GLN A 146 -14.28 18.95 13.95
CA GLN A 146 -15.30 18.10 14.57
C GLN A 146 -14.67 16.89 15.26
N ARG A 147 -13.71 16.24 14.60
CA ARG A 147 -13.00 15.10 15.19
C ARG A 147 -12.14 15.49 16.41
N TRP A 148 -11.48 16.64 16.36
CA TRP A 148 -10.73 17.16 17.49
C TRP A 148 -11.63 17.53 18.66
N ASP A 149 -12.82 18.08 18.38
CA ASP A 149 -13.84 18.39 19.38
C ASP A 149 -14.35 17.13 20.09
N GLU A 150 -14.51 16.02 19.36
CA GLU A 150 -14.86 14.71 19.94
C GLU A 150 -13.74 14.14 20.83
N ASP A 151 -12.49 14.17 20.33
CA ASP A 151 -11.38 13.47 20.98
C ASP A 151 -10.81 14.24 22.18
N LEU A 152 -10.80 15.58 22.13
CA LEU A 152 -10.11 16.44 23.11
C LEU A 152 -11.03 17.47 23.78
N GLY A 153 -12.30 17.52 23.40
CA GLY A 153 -13.21 18.61 23.77
C GLY A 153 -13.04 19.83 22.86
N GLN A 154 -13.84 20.87 23.09
CA GLN A 154 -13.95 22.02 22.19
C GLN A 154 -12.58 22.65 21.88
N THR A 155 -12.20 22.59 20.61
CA THR A 155 -10.96 23.17 20.10
C THR A 155 -10.98 24.70 20.25
N PRO A 156 -9.84 25.30 20.64
CA PRO A 156 -9.73 26.75 20.70
C PRO A 156 -9.78 27.34 19.29
N THR A 157 -10.28 28.57 19.18
CA THR A 157 -10.13 29.36 17.95
C THR A 157 -8.65 29.68 17.74
N PHE A 158 -8.08 29.22 16.62
CA PHE A 158 -6.68 29.48 16.30
C PHE A 158 -6.47 30.93 15.85
N TRP A 159 -5.29 31.50 16.11
CA TRP A 159 -5.00 32.94 15.84
C TRP A 159 -5.02 33.33 14.36
N PHE A 160 -4.90 32.35 13.46
CA PHE A 160 -4.87 32.55 12.01
C PHE A 160 -6.25 32.31 11.35
N THR A 161 -7.29 32.05 12.15
CA THR A 161 -8.67 31.89 11.67
C THR A 161 -9.62 32.70 12.54
N SER A 162 -10.85 32.90 12.06
CA SER A 162 -11.88 33.63 12.78
C SER A 162 -12.76 32.69 13.61
N GLU A 163 -13.35 33.22 14.68
CA GLU A 163 -14.33 32.48 15.49
C GLU A 163 -15.54 32.06 14.66
N GLU A 164 -16.00 32.93 13.74
CA GLU A 164 -17.06 32.60 12.79
C GLU A 164 -16.69 31.42 11.88
N ALA A 165 -15.45 31.35 11.39
CA ALA A 165 -15.01 30.24 10.54
C ALA A 165 -14.96 28.91 11.33
N MET A 166 -14.52 28.96 12.59
CA MET A 166 -14.51 27.79 13.48
C MET A 166 -15.92 27.30 13.84
N GLU A 167 -16.86 28.22 14.06
CA GLU A 167 -18.27 27.87 14.29
C GLU A 167 -18.90 27.27 13.03
N ARG A 168 -18.64 27.85 11.85
CA ARG A 168 -19.08 27.27 10.57
C ARG A 168 -18.54 25.85 10.40
N ALA A 169 -17.25 25.64 10.65
CA ALA A 169 -16.61 24.33 10.58
C ALA A 169 -17.29 23.27 11.48
N ARG A 170 -17.74 23.64 12.68
CA ARG A 170 -18.47 22.75 13.58
C ARG A 170 -19.90 22.44 13.14
N GLN A 171 -20.55 23.40 12.47
CA GLN A 171 -21.95 23.26 12.04
C GLN A 171 -22.10 22.59 10.67
N THR A 172 -21.00 22.42 9.92
CA THR A 172 -21.02 21.75 8.62
C THR A 172 -21.48 20.30 8.77
N SER A 173 -22.61 19.95 8.15
CA SER A 173 -23.06 18.57 8.01
C SER A 173 -22.45 17.95 6.76
N PHE A 174 -21.95 16.71 6.87
CA PHE A 174 -21.43 15.95 5.73
C PHE A 174 -22.46 14.91 5.28
N ASP A 175 -22.76 14.88 3.98
CA ASP A 175 -23.78 13.98 3.40
C ASP A 175 -23.39 12.48 3.47
N ASP A 176 -22.14 12.17 3.86
CA ASP A 176 -21.58 10.81 3.90
C ASP A 176 -21.88 10.04 5.21
N GLU A 177 -22.58 10.64 6.19
CA GLU A 177 -22.88 10.02 7.50
C GLU A 177 -24.25 9.28 7.58
N ASN A 178 -24.88 8.97 6.44
CA ASN A 178 -26.10 8.13 6.37
C ASN A 178 -25.85 6.77 5.70
#